data_AF-A0A6V7WKW9-F1
#
_entry.id   AF-A0A6V7WKW9-F1
#
_cell.length_a   1.000
_cell.length_b   1.000
_cell.length_c   1.000
_cell.angle_alpha   90.00
_cell.angle_beta   90.00
_cell.angle_gamma   90.00
#
_symmetry.space_group_name_H-M   'P 1'
#
loop_
_entity.id
_entity.type
_entity.pdbx_description
1 polymer ?
#
loop_
_entity_poly.entity_id
_entity_poly.type
_entity_poly.pdbx_seq_one_letter_code
_entity_poly.pdbx_strand_id
1 'polypeptide(L)'
;MFSYLIRQSARQCSTGTIVGKLPFMKFMRMGDFLTKKEEITDTPPSLYNWRKSLKIERDSMLASENLWLSGSRQLNVFLDIYGLHCPDEELMTDIVLYLADNCVDENAQRTLKFSWTSLLLAQDNARDGDFNLRYVKNFLIRPNEYFCDSLIKIYESNRFDRQTMLNKLPRDIKDKLEIKYEGKWIKCNVFEYINGLSEDERNGLIAKHGDKWIEFVIEELKKSKKVEERRQNDL
;
A
#
# COMPACT_ATOMS: atom_id res chain seq x y z
N MET A 1 -25.42 1.16 12.58
CA MET A 1 -26.59 2.03 12.81
C MET A 1 -26.33 3.47 12.32
N PHE A 2 -25.66 3.63 11.16
CA PHE A 2 -25.34 4.94 10.56
C PHE A 2 -25.77 5.04 9.07
N SER A 3 -26.45 4.01 8.55
CA SER A 3 -26.78 3.86 7.12
C SER A 3 -28.18 4.32 6.71
N TYR A 4 -28.91 5.05 7.56
CA TYR A 4 -30.33 5.36 7.32
C TYR A 4 -30.70 6.84 7.16
N LEU A 5 -29.74 7.77 7.28
CA LEU A 5 -30.04 9.22 7.36
C LEU A 5 -29.60 10.07 6.15
N ILE A 6 -29.25 9.44 5.01
CA ILE A 6 -28.89 10.16 3.78
C ILE A 6 -29.70 9.60 2.60
N ARG A 7 -31.04 9.72 2.62
CA ARG A 7 -31.92 9.28 1.50
C ARG A 7 -33.02 10.25 1.08
N GLN A 8 -32.99 11.52 1.50
CA GLN A 8 -34.13 12.43 1.33
C GLN A 8 -33.82 13.76 0.62
N SER A 9 -32.87 13.80 -0.32
CA SER A 9 -32.66 15.04 -1.09
C SER A 9 -31.86 14.82 -2.38
N ALA A 10 -32.54 14.38 -3.43
CA ALA A 10 -32.21 14.71 -4.83
C ALA A 10 -33.27 14.14 -5.79
N ARG A 11 -34.43 14.80 -5.87
CA ARG A 11 -35.31 14.71 -7.04
C ARG A 11 -35.28 16.05 -7.78
N GLN A 12 -35.25 15.94 -9.11
CA GLN A 12 -35.52 16.95 -10.14
C GLN A 12 -34.38 17.87 -10.59
N CYS A 13 -33.96 17.66 -11.84
CA CYS A 13 -33.86 18.61 -12.97
C CYS A 13 -32.95 17.97 -14.05
N SER A 14 -33.51 17.27 -15.04
CA SER A 14 -33.96 17.78 -16.36
C SER A 14 -32.83 18.07 -17.36
N THR A 15 -32.71 17.14 -18.33
CA THR A 15 -32.51 17.32 -19.78
C THR A 15 -31.46 18.29 -20.32
N GLY A 16 -30.58 17.76 -21.16
CA GLY A 16 -29.76 18.53 -22.11
C GLY A 16 -28.87 17.63 -22.96
N THR A 17 -29.43 17.03 -24.01
CA THR A 17 -28.69 16.29 -25.05
C THR A 17 -27.95 17.27 -25.94
N ILE A 18 -26.63 17.16 -26.06
CA ILE A 18 -25.88 17.69 -27.22
C ILE A 18 -24.98 16.59 -27.77
N VAL A 19 -25.32 16.20 -28.99
CA VAL A 19 -24.57 15.27 -29.85
C VAL A 19 -23.36 16.00 -30.42
N GLY A 20 -22.17 15.50 -30.14
CA GLY A 20 -20.93 15.95 -30.77
C GLY A 20 -19.99 14.77 -30.97
N LYS A 21 -19.87 14.31 -32.21
CA LYS A 21 -18.91 13.28 -32.64
C LYS A 21 -17.49 13.76 -32.35
N LEU A 22 -16.81 13.12 -31.40
CA LEU A 22 -15.37 13.25 -31.19
C LEU A 22 -14.65 12.09 -31.90
N PRO A 23 -13.49 12.33 -32.52
CA PRO A 23 -12.74 11.29 -33.22
C PRO A 23 -12.24 10.27 -32.21
N PHE A 24 -12.42 9.00 -32.55
CA PHE A 24 -11.93 7.83 -31.82
C PHE A 24 -10.39 7.89 -31.79
N MET A 25 -9.81 8.54 -30.78
CA MET A 25 -8.39 8.37 -30.47
C MET A 25 -8.24 7.01 -29.78
N LYS A 26 -7.42 6.17 -30.41
CA LYS A 26 -6.97 4.86 -29.92
C LYS A 26 -6.57 4.98 -28.44
N PHE A 27 -7.35 4.38 -27.54
CA PHE A 27 -6.95 4.18 -26.16
C PHE A 27 -5.70 3.31 -26.14
N MET A 28 -4.55 3.90 -25.81
CA MET A 28 -3.41 3.14 -25.33
C MET A 28 -3.81 2.55 -23.97
N ARG A 29 -3.87 1.22 -23.86
CA ARG A 29 -4.01 0.55 -22.56
C ARG A 29 -2.73 0.84 -21.78
N MET A 30 -2.85 1.40 -20.57
CA MET A 30 -1.71 1.64 -19.67
C MET A 30 -0.99 0.36 -19.20
N GLY A 31 -1.43 -0.83 -19.62
CA GLY A 31 -0.69 -2.08 -19.43
C GLY A 31 0.70 -2.08 -20.09
N ASP A 32 0.91 -1.27 -21.12
CA ASP A 32 2.19 -1.24 -21.85
C ASP A 32 3.29 -0.41 -21.14
N PHE A 33 2.98 0.29 -20.05
CA PHE A 33 3.98 0.93 -19.19
C PHE A 33 4.58 -0.02 -18.13
N LEU A 34 4.04 -1.24 -17.98
CA LEU A 34 4.41 -2.17 -16.91
C LEU A 34 5.62 -3.06 -17.22
N THR A 35 6.29 -2.92 -18.37
CA THR A 35 7.38 -3.82 -18.78
C THR A 35 8.77 -3.18 -18.91
N LYS A 36 8.92 -1.88 -18.63
CA LYS A 36 10.26 -1.31 -18.48
C LYS A 36 10.77 -1.61 -17.07
N LYS A 37 11.69 -2.57 -16.97
CA LYS A 37 12.70 -2.63 -15.90
C LYS A 37 13.42 -1.27 -15.90
N GLU A 38 12.97 -0.34 -15.07
CA GLU A 38 13.79 0.81 -14.74
C GLU A 38 14.94 0.32 -13.87
N GLU A 39 16.16 0.51 -14.38
CA GLU A 39 17.40 0.36 -13.62
C GLU A 39 17.31 1.26 -12.38
N ILE A 40 17.53 0.67 -11.21
CA ILE A 40 17.58 1.37 -9.94
C ILE A 40 18.84 2.24 -9.97
N THR A 41 18.70 3.52 -10.28
CA THR A 41 19.75 4.51 -10.04
C THR A 41 19.71 4.92 -8.57
N ASP A 42 20.88 5.17 -7.96
CA ASP A 42 21.09 5.57 -6.55
C ASP A 42 20.52 6.97 -6.19
N THR A 43 19.51 7.42 -6.92
CA THR A 43 18.74 8.62 -6.61
C THR A 43 17.60 8.20 -5.67
N PRO A 44 17.37 8.87 -4.53
CA PRO A 44 16.18 8.61 -3.72
C PRO A 44 14.97 8.66 -4.66
N PRO A 45 14.08 7.65 -4.67
CA PRO A 45 12.95 7.65 -5.57
C PRO A 45 12.24 8.98 -5.40
N SER A 46 12.28 9.84 -6.44
CA SER A 46 11.61 11.12 -6.35
C SER A 46 10.15 10.80 -6.07
N LEU A 47 9.68 11.14 -4.86
CA LEU A 47 8.34 10.83 -4.38
C LEU A 47 7.37 11.20 -5.52
N TYR A 48 6.58 10.21 -5.93
CA TYR A 48 5.85 10.23 -7.18
C TYR A 48 5.07 11.55 -7.30
N ASN A 49 5.26 12.30 -8.39
CA ASN A 49 4.58 13.58 -8.61
C ASN A 49 3.11 13.31 -9.01
N TRP A 50 2.31 12.91 -8.03
CA TRP A 50 0.90 12.54 -8.15
C TRP A 50 0.04 13.68 -8.74
N ARG A 51 0.49 14.95 -8.60
CA ARG A 51 -0.17 16.11 -9.23
C ARG A 51 -0.19 16.04 -10.75
N LYS A 52 0.79 15.37 -11.38
CA LYS A 52 0.84 15.22 -12.85
C LYS A 52 -0.04 14.08 -13.39
N SER A 53 -0.36 13.08 -12.56
CA SER A 53 -1.19 11.94 -12.98
C SER A 53 -2.69 12.19 -12.85
N LEU A 54 -3.10 13.15 -12.00
CA LEU A 54 -4.47 13.61 -11.84
C LEU A 54 -4.97 14.51 -13.00
N LYS A 55 -4.61 14.20 -14.24
CA LYS A 55 -5.28 14.81 -15.41
C LYS A 55 -6.78 14.61 -15.23
N ILE A 56 -7.52 15.71 -15.33
CA ILE A 56 -8.90 15.85 -14.84
C ILE A 56 -9.81 14.83 -15.56
N GLU A 57 -9.97 13.66 -14.94
CA GLU A 57 -10.90 12.64 -15.40
C GLU A 57 -12.32 13.20 -15.36
N ARG A 58 -13.07 12.94 -16.43
CA ARG A 58 -14.50 13.32 -16.53
C ARG A 58 -15.41 12.28 -15.88
N ASP A 59 -14.85 11.13 -15.54
CA ASP A 59 -15.51 10.00 -14.91
C ASP A 59 -15.09 9.90 -13.44
N SER A 60 -16.05 9.71 -12.54
CA SER A 60 -15.78 9.68 -11.10
C SER A 60 -15.12 8.38 -10.64
N MET A 61 -15.42 7.26 -11.28
CA MET A 61 -14.81 5.97 -10.95
C MET A 61 -13.34 5.99 -11.33
N LEU A 62 -13.03 6.41 -12.56
CA LEU A 62 -11.63 6.56 -13.02
C LEU A 62 -10.85 7.59 -12.19
N ALA A 63 -11.47 8.72 -11.84
CA ALA A 63 -10.84 9.69 -10.95
C ALA A 63 -10.49 9.07 -9.59
N SER A 64 -11.36 8.21 -9.06
CA SER A 64 -11.16 7.60 -7.75
C SER A 64 -10.16 6.45 -7.79
N GLU A 65 -10.13 5.68 -8.89
CA GLU A 65 -9.10 4.67 -9.15
C GLU A 65 -7.71 5.32 -9.20
N ASN A 66 -7.58 6.44 -9.92
CA ASN A 66 -6.32 7.18 -9.97
C ASN A 66 -5.89 7.72 -8.61
N LEU A 67 -6.84 8.17 -7.76
CA LEU A 67 -6.55 8.58 -6.39
C LEU A 67 -6.01 7.40 -5.58
N TRP A 68 -6.73 6.28 -5.56
CA TRP A 68 -6.31 5.05 -4.88
C TRP A 68 -4.92 4.59 -5.31
N LEU A 69 -4.70 4.46 -6.63
CA LEU A 69 -3.41 4.05 -7.19
C LEU A 69 -2.28 5.02 -6.82
N SER A 70 -2.56 6.33 -6.79
CA SER A 70 -1.54 7.31 -6.42
C SER A 70 -1.14 7.21 -4.94
N GLY A 71 -2.12 7.09 -4.03
CA GLY A 71 -1.87 6.98 -2.60
C GLY A 71 -1.20 5.65 -2.23
N SER A 72 -1.74 4.53 -2.71
CA SER A 72 -1.14 3.20 -2.48
C SER A 72 0.27 3.07 -3.06
N ARG A 73 0.52 3.61 -4.27
CA ARG A 73 1.87 3.65 -4.84
C ARG A 73 2.81 4.51 -4.02
N GLN A 74 2.36 5.66 -3.52
CA GLN A 74 3.18 6.54 -2.69
C GLN A 74 3.56 5.86 -1.37
N LEU A 75 2.65 5.08 -0.76
CA LEU A 75 2.96 4.24 0.38
C LEU A 75 3.98 3.16 0.04
N ASN A 76 3.80 2.43 -1.06
CA ASN A 76 4.75 1.39 -1.48
C ASN A 76 6.15 1.95 -1.75
N VAL A 77 6.26 3.09 -2.42
CA VAL A 77 7.55 3.77 -2.63
C VAL A 77 8.19 4.15 -1.30
N PHE A 78 7.41 4.68 -0.36
CA PHE A 78 7.90 4.99 0.98
C PHE A 78 8.44 3.73 1.69
N LEU A 79 7.73 2.61 1.62
CA LEU A 79 8.12 1.35 2.26
C LEU A 79 9.33 0.68 1.59
N ASP A 80 9.42 0.75 0.26
CA ASP A 80 10.53 0.20 -0.52
C ASP A 80 11.87 0.85 -0.13
N ILE A 81 11.88 2.13 0.23
CA ILE A 81 13.08 2.83 0.75
C ILE A 81 13.62 2.13 1.99
N TYR A 82 12.74 1.57 2.82
CA TYR A 82 13.10 0.82 4.02
C TYR A 82 13.18 -0.70 3.78
N GLY A 83 13.07 -1.15 2.53
CA GLY A 83 13.09 -2.58 2.19
C GLY A 83 11.90 -3.33 2.78
N LEU A 84 10.72 -2.71 2.78
CA LEU A 84 9.45 -3.28 3.24
C LEU A 84 8.47 -3.35 2.08
N HIS A 85 7.67 -4.41 2.01
CA HIS A 85 6.64 -4.58 1.00
C HIS A 85 5.33 -5.09 1.61
N CYS A 86 4.22 -4.47 1.20
CA CYS A 86 2.87 -4.79 1.68
C CYS A 86 2.03 -5.31 0.51
N PRO A 87 1.84 -6.63 0.38
CA PRO A 87 1.15 -7.21 -0.78
C PRO A 87 -0.36 -7.00 -0.79
N ASP A 88 -0.98 -6.64 0.34
CA ASP A 88 -2.44 -6.53 0.46
C ASP A 88 -2.89 -5.24 1.18
N GLU A 89 -4.15 -4.87 0.94
CA GLU A 89 -4.78 -3.63 1.42
C GLU A 89 -4.96 -3.58 2.94
N GLU A 90 -5.29 -4.72 3.56
CA GLU A 90 -5.47 -4.82 5.01
C GLU A 90 -4.14 -4.48 5.70
N LEU A 91 -3.05 -5.10 5.25
CA LEU A 91 -1.72 -4.81 5.72
C LEU A 91 -1.30 -3.36 5.45
N MET A 92 -1.62 -2.79 4.28
CA MET A 92 -1.38 -1.36 4.03
C MET A 92 -2.09 -0.48 5.07
N THR A 93 -3.32 -0.82 5.42
CA THR A 93 -4.08 -0.10 6.46
C THR A 93 -3.39 -0.18 7.81
N ASP A 94 -2.95 -1.36 8.23
CA ASP A 94 -2.24 -1.54 9.51
C ASP A 94 -0.93 -0.76 9.56
N ILE A 95 -0.18 -0.73 8.46
CA ILE A 95 1.04 0.07 8.36
C ILE A 95 0.74 1.57 8.44
N VAL A 96 -0.30 2.05 7.75
CA VAL A 96 -0.69 3.46 7.83
C VAL A 96 -1.14 3.85 9.24
N LEU A 97 -1.88 2.98 9.92
CA LEU A 97 -2.25 3.19 11.32
C LEU A 97 -1.02 3.25 12.23
N TYR A 98 -0.04 2.36 12.02
CA TYR A 98 1.23 2.43 12.73
C TYR A 98 1.94 3.77 12.51
N LEU A 99 2.04 4.24 11.26
CA LEU A 99 2.68 5.52 10.91
C LEU A 99 1.95 6.69 11.58
N ALA A 100 0.62 6.67 11.58
CA ALA A 100 -0.18 7.70 12.23
C ALA A 100 0.04 7.73 13.75
N ASP A 101 0.16 6.55 14.37
CA ASP A 101 0.25 6.45 15.84
C ASP A 101 1.67 6.67 16.37
N ASN A 102 2.70 6.45 15.55
CA ASN A 102 4.09 6.44 16.02
C ASN A 102 5.01 7.45 15.33
N CYS A 103 4.65 7.97 14.14
CA CYS A 103 5.58 8.76 13.33
C CYS A 103 5.16 10.22 13.15
N VAL A 104 4.03 10.64 13.71
CA VAL A 104 3.50 12.01 13.57
C VAL A 104 2.95 12.54 14.90
N ASP A 105 2.75 13.86 14.99
CA ASP A 105 2.08 14.47 16.15
C ASP A 105 0.57 14.25 16.11
N GLU A 106 -0.13 14.57 17.20
CA GLU A 106 -1.57 14.30 17.36
C GLU A 106 -2.45 14.94 16.27
N ASN A 107 -2.10 16.15 15.81
CA ASN A 107 -2.87 16.83 14.75
C ASN A 107 -2.64 16.15 13.39
N ALA A 108 -1.38 15.81 13.09
CA ALA A 108 -1.00 15.09 11.89
C ALA A 108 -1.52 13.64 11.89
N GLN A 109 -1.62 12.98 13.04
CA GLN A 109 -2.21 11.65 13.20
C GLN A 109 -3.65 11.61 12.69
N ARG A 110 -4.50 12.54 13.15
CA ARG A 110 -5.90 12.63 12.72
C ARG A 110 -5.99 12.88 11.22
N THR A 111 -5.14 13.76 10.70
CA THR A 111 -5.08 14.08 9.27
C THR A 111 -4.68 12.87 8.44
N LEU A 112 -3.66 12.12 8.86
CA LEU A 112 -3.18 10.94 8.15
C LEU A 112 -4.24 9.83 8.13
N LYS A 113 -4.86 9.54 9.28
CA LYS A 113 -5.96 8.56 9.36
C LYS A 113 -7.15 8.94 8.48
N PHE A 114 -7.60 10.20 8.54
CA PHE A 114 -8.68 10.69 7.69
C PHE A 114 -8.35 10.60 6.20
N SER A 115 -7.11 10.91 5.85
CA SER A 115 -6.64 10.86 4.47
C SER A 115 -6.60 9.44 3.92
N TRP A 116 -6.21 8.46 4.75
CA TRP A 116 -6.29 7.04 4.40
C TRP A 116 -7.72 6.55 4.24
N THR A 117 -8.62 6.88 5.17
CA THR A 117 -10.05 6.55 5.02
C THR A 117 -10.63 7.12 3.72
N SER A 118 -10.21 8.33 3.33
CA SER A 118 -10.63 8.93 2.06
C SER A 118 -10.11 8.17 0.84
N LEU A 119 -8.92 7.55 0.94
CA LEU A 119 -8.37 6.70 -0.12
C LEU A 119 -9.12 5.37 -0.23
N LEU A 120 -9.49 4.75 0.89
CA LEU A 120 -10.36 3.56 0.89
C LEU A 120 -11.73 3.88 0.26
N LEU A 121 -12.32 5.04 0.58
CA LEU A 121 -13.55 5.50 -0.07
C LEU A 121 -13.37 5.74 -1.58
N ALA A 122 -12.19 6.19 -2.01
CA ALA A 122 -11.89 6.33 -3.43
C ALA A 122 -11.81 4.96 -4.13
N GLN A 123 -11.21 3.97 -3.47
CA GLN A 123 -11.15 2.60 -3.96
C GLN A 123 -12.54 1.96 -4.08
N ASP A 124 -13.38 2.09 -3.04
CA ASP A 124 -14.76 1.61 -3.08
C ASP A 124 -15.53 2.29 -4.22
N ASN A 125 -15.39 3.60 -4.38
CA ASN A 125 -16.04 4.32 -5.47
C ASN A 125 -15.52 3.93 -6.87
N ALA A 126 -14.25 3.57 -7.00
CA ALA A 126 -13.71 3.06 -8.26
C ALA A 126 -14.38 1.74 -8.69
N ARG A 127 -14.79 0.92 -7.71
CA ARG A 127 -15.50 -0.34 -7.95
C ARG A 127 -17.00 -0.14 -8.16
N ASP A 128 -17.63 0.63 -7.28
CA ASP A 128 -19.09 0.64 -7.13
C ASP A 128 -19.76 1.89 -7.74
N GLY A 129 -19.01 2.98 -7.93
CA GLY A 129 -19.51 4.22 -8.56
C GLY A 129 -20.48 5.05 -7.72
N ASP A 130 -20.46 4.88 -6.40
CA ASP A 130 -21.38 5.52 -5.45
C ASP A 130 -21.28 7.06 -5.36
N PHE A 131 -20.13 7.63 -5.72
CA PHE A 131 -19.84 9.05 -5.67
C PHE A 131 -19.72 9.67 -7.06
N ASN A 132 -20.39 10.82 -7.23
CA ASN A 132 -20.25 11.63 -8.42
C ASN A 132 -18.91 12.40 -8.45
N LEU A 133 -18.56 12.93 -9.63
CA LEU A 133 -17.28 13.61 -9.84
C LEU A 133 -17.11 14.87 -8.96
N ARG A 134 -18.21 15.56 -8.62
CA ARG A 134 -18.16 16.73 -7.73
C ARG A 134 -17.73 16.31 -6.33
N TYR A 135 -18.24 15.18 -5.83
CA TYR A 135 -17.83 14.64 -4.54
C TYR A 135 -16.35 14.29 -4.53
N VAL A 136 -15.90 13.53 -5.53
CA VAL A 136 -14.47 13.15 -5.67
C VAL A 136 -13.57 14.38 -5.64
N LYS A 137 -13.90 15.41 -6.43
CA LYS A 137 -13.12 16.66 -6.50
C LYS A 137 -13.06 17.43 -5.20
N ASN A 138 -14.18 17.52 -4.50
CA ASN A 138 -14.28 18.36 -3.30
C ASN A 138 -13.78 17.66 -2.04
N PHE A 139 -13.87 16.33 -1.98
CA PHE A 139 -13.67 15.58 -0.74
C PHE A 139 -12.57 14.52 -0.80
N LEU A 140 -12.18 14.01 -1.97
CA LEU A 140 -11.20 12.91 -2.05
C LEU A 140 -9.84 13.34 -2.58
N ILE A 141 -9.78 14.36 -3.44
CA ILE A 141 -8.50 14.86 -3.96
C ILE A 141 -7.63 15.39 -2.82
N ARG A 142 -8.12 16.40 -2.09
CA ARG A 142 -7.34 17.09 -1.04
C ARG A 142 -6.79 16.15 0.04
N PRO A 143 -7.58 15.17 0.56
CA PRO A 143 -7.03 14.19 1.50
C PRO A 143 -5.95 13.31 0.89
N ASN A 144 -6.05 12.89 -0.38
CA ASN A 144 -4.96 12.16 -1.03
C ASN A 144 -3.67 12.99 -1.08
N GLU A 145 -3.76 14.30 -1.36
CA GLU A 145 -2.59 15.20 -1.30
C GLU A 145 -1.96 15.20 0.09
N TYR A 146 -2.80 15.31 1.13
CA TYR A 146 -2.34 15.27 2.52
C TYR A 146 -1.73 13.92 2.91
N PHE A 147 -2.26 12.81 2.42
CA PHE A 147 -1.68 11.50 2.64
C PHE A 147 -0.26 11.44 2.08
N CYS A 148 -0.09 11.79 0.80
CA CYS A 148 1.20 11.82 0.13
C CYS A 148 2.17 12.75 0.86
N ASP A 149 1.78 14.00 1.12
CA ASP A 149 2.62 14.99 1.81
C ASP A 149 3.02 14.53 3.23
N SER A 150 2.16 13.77 3.92
CA SER A 150 2.48 13.23 5.25
C SER A 150 3.57 12.16 5.18
N LEU A 151 3.52 11.26 4.19
CA LEU A 151 4.58 10.28 3.97
C LEU A 151 5.93 10.95 3.65
N ILE A 152 5.91 12.00 2.83
CA ILE A 152 7.10 12.81 2.52
C ILE A 152 7.67 13.41 3.82
N LYS A 153 6.82 14.04 4.64
CA LYS A 153 7.26 14.64 5.91
C LYS A 153 7.82 13.62 6.89
N ILE A 154 7.20 12.43 7.00
CA ILE A 154 7.71 11.35 7.87
C ILE A 154 9.13 10.95 7.44
N TYR A 155 9.34 10.81 6.13
CA TYR A 155 10.65 10.50 5.55
C TYR A 155 11.67 11.61 5.81
N GLU A 156 11.37 12.85 5.42
CA GLU A 156 12.28 14.01 5.54
C GLU A 156 12.66 14.31 7.00
N SER A 157 11.76 14.04 7.94
CA SER A 157 12.01 14.22 9.38
C SER A 157 12.62 13.00 10.05
N ASN A 158 12.92 11.94 9.30
CA ASN A 158 13.48 10.67 9.79
C ASN A 158 12.71 10.09 10.99
N ARG A 159 11.38 10.19 10.97
CA ARG A 159 10.50 9.76 12.08
C ARG A 159 10.10 8.29 12.01
N PHE A 160 10.43 7.61 10.92
CA PHE A 160 10.16 6.19 10.75
C PHE A 160 11.42 5.38 11.02
N ASP A 161 11.35 4.50 12.02
CA ASP A 161 12.37 3.50 12.28
C ASP A 161 11.83 2.10 11.99
N ARG A 162 12.45 1.44 11.01
CA ARG A 162 12.05 0.10 10.56
C ARG A 162 12.12 -0.92 11.71
N GLN A 163 13.20 -0.93 12.48
CA GLN A 163 13.40 -1.97 13.50
C GLN A 163 12.38 -1.81 14.63
N THR A 164 12.10 -0.58 15.06
CA THR A 164 11.08 -0.25 16.05
C THR A 164 9.70 -0.68 15.56
N MET A 165 9.38 -0.44 14.29
CA MET A 165 8.12 -0.93 13.70
C MET A 165 8.04 -2.45 13.76
N LEU A 166 9.06 -3.15 13.27
CA LEU A 166 9.11 -4.61 13.31
C LEU A 166 8.99 -5.11 14.75
N ASN A 167 9.55 -4.45 15.75
CA ASN A 167 9.41 -4.91 17.14
C ASN A 167 7.99 -4.68 17.73
N LYS A 168 7.27 -3.67 17.25
CA LYS A 168 5.93 -3.29 17.76
C LYS A 168 4.77 -3.94 17.01
N LEU A 169 4.97 -4.36 15.76
CA LEU A 169 3.89 -4.93 14.96
C LEU A 169 3.38 -6.25 15.56
N PRO A 170 2.05 -6.48 15.57
CA PRO A 170 1.47 -7.77 15.90
C PRO A 170 2.00 -8.90 15.02
N ARG A 171 2.04 -10.13 15.57
CA ARG A 171 2.64 -11.29 14.89
C ARG A 171 1.94 -11.64 13.58
N ASP A 172 0.63 -11.54 13.54
CA ASP A 172 -0.22 -11.77 12.36
C ASP A 172 0.09 -10.78 11.23
N ILE A 173 0.39 -9.51 11.56
CA ILE A 173 0.81 -8.51 10.60
C ILE A 173 2.22 -8.82 10.06
N LYS A 174 3.16 -9.19 10.95
CA LYS A 174 4.51 -9.62 10.53
C LYS A 174 4.49 -10.80 9.58
N ASP A 175 3.63 -11.78 9.82
CA ASP A 175 3.51 -12.98 8.97
C ASP A 175 3.11 -12.63 7.53
N LYS A 176 2.42 -11.50 7.31
CA LYS A 176 2.03 -11.00 5.98
C LYS A 176 3.09 -10.09 5.36
N LEU A 177 3.77 -9.27 6.18
CA LEU A 177 4.78 -8.30 5.75
C LEU A 177 5.97 -8.96 5.04
N GLU A 178 6.40 -8.35 3.93
CA GLU A 178 7.59 -8.77 3.19
C GLU A 178 8.75 -7.80 3.41
N ILE A 179 9.94 -8.36 3.47
CA ILE A 179 11.20 -7.68 3.75
C ILE A 179 12.20 -8.00 2.65
N LYS A 180 12.91 -6.97 2.19
CA LYS A 180 13.99 -7.12 1.22
C LYS A 180 15.23 -7.65 1.93
N TYR A 181 15.68 -8.84 1.53
CA TYR A 181 16.88 -9.50 2.03
C TYR A 181 17.65 -10.07 0.84
N GLU A 182 18.92 -9.66 0.68
CA GLU A 182 19.79 -10.10 -0.44
C GLU A 182 19.12 -10.00 -1.83
N GLY A 183 18.36 -8.92 -2.05
CA GLY A 183 17.67 -8.66 -3.31
C GLY A 183 16.36 -9.46 -3.53
N LYS A 184 16.00 -10.35 -2.61
CA LYS A 184 14.73 -11.10 -2.62
C LYS A 184 13.75 -10.54 -1.59
N TRP A 185 12.45 -10.61 -1.89
CA TRP A 185 11.39 -10.35 -0.91
C TRP A 185 11.07 -11.65 -0.15
N ILE A 186 11.20 -11.61 1.17
CA ILE A 186 10.90 -12.73 2.06
C ILE A 186 9.94 -12.28 3.16
N LYS A 187 9.12 -13.19 3.70
CA LYS A 187 8.23 -12.85 4.82
C LYS A 187 9.03 -12.42 6.06
N CYS A 188 8.49 -11.51 6.86
CA CYS A 188 9.18 -10.97 8.04
C CYS A 188 9.59 -12.05 9.04
N ASN A 189 8.74 -13.06 9.25
CA ASN A 189 9.07 -14.18 10.15
C ASN A 189 10.27 -15.00 9.66
N VAL A 190 10.45 -15.16 8.34
CA VAL A 190 11.63 -15.77 7.73
C VAL A 190 12.85 -14.90 7.97
N PHE A 191 12.72 -13.58 7.79
CA PHE A 191 13.80 -12.64 8.05
C PHE A 191 14.23 -12.62 9.52
N GLU A 192 13.29 -12.61 10.47
CA GLU A 192 13.58 -12.70 11.91
C GLU A 192 14.30 -14.01 12.26
N TYR A 193 13.86 -15.14 11.68
CA TYR A 193 14.53 -16.42 11.86
C TYR A 193 15.98 -16.38 11.35
N ILE A 194 16.20 -15.89 10.12
CA ILE A 194 17.53 -15.79 9.51
C ILE A 194 18.47 -14.91 10.34
N ASN A 195 17.97 -13.79 10.86
CA ASN A 195 18.77 -12.89 11.70
C ASN A 195 19.01 -13.43 13.11
N GLY A 196 18.19 -14.37 13.57
CA GLY A 196 18.40 -15.08 14.82
C GLY A 196 19.47 -16.17 14.74
N LEU A 197 19.84 -16.62 13.52
CA LEU A 197 20.90 -17.60 13.32
C LEU A 197 22.26 -17.00 13.64
N SER A 198 23.09 -17.79 14.35
CA SER A 198 24.52 -17.53 14.48
C SER A 198 25.23 -17.60 13.13
N GLU A 199 26.43 -17.02 13.06
CA GLU A 199 27.25 -17.04 11.86
C GLU A 199 27.57 -18.48 11.41
N ASP A 200 27.86 -19.38 12.36
CA ASP A 200 28.15 -20.79 12.09
C ASP A 200 26.94 -21.53 11.52
N GLU A 201 25.74 -21.30 12.06
CA GLU A 201 24.50 -21.90 11.55
C GLU A 201 24.21 -21.41 10.12
N ARG A 202 24.38 -20.11 9.87
CA ARG A 202 24.18 -19.53 8.54
C ARG A 202 25.18 -20.08 7.54
N ASN A 203 26.46 -20.14 7.90
CA ASN A 203 27.52 -20.71 7.07
C ASN A 203 27.29 -22.20 6.80
N GLY A 204 26.80 -22.95 7.79
CA GLY A 204 26.41 -24.34 7.62
C GLY A 204 25.26 -24.52 6.62
N LEU A 205 24.24 -23.67 6.66
CA LEU A 205 23.14 -23.67 5.69
C LEU A 205 23.63 -23.32 4.28
N ILE A 206 24.47 -22.29 4.15
CA ILE A 206 25.07 -21.88 2.86
C ILE A 206 25.94 -23.01 2.29
N ALA A 207 26.81 -23.62 3.10
CA ALA A 207 27.66 -24.72 2.67
C ALA A 207 26.86 -25.94 2.18
N LYS A 208 25.71 -26.21 2.81
CA LYS A 208 24.87 -27.36 2.48
C LYS A 208 23.92 -27.12 1.30
N HIS A 209 23.39 -25.92 1.17
CA HIS A 209 22.30 -25.61 0.22
C HIS A 209 22.69 -24.60 -0.87
N GLY A 210 23.90 -24.03 -0.82
CA GLY A 210 24.37 -23.00 -1.74
C GLY A 210 23.40 -21.83 -1.81
N ASP A 211 23.19 -21.27 -3.00
CA ASP A 211 22.30 -20.12 -3.25
C ASP A 211 20.82 -20.36 -2.93
N LYS A 212 20.43 -21.62 -2.68
CA LYS A 212 19.06 -22.03 -2.35
C LYS A 212 18.78 -22.12 -0.86
N TRP A 213 19.73 -21.74 -0.01
CA TRP A 213 19.60 -21.87 1.44
C TRP A 213 18.37 -21.10 2.00
N ILE A 214 18.04 -19.93 1.45
CA ILE A 214 16.85 -19.15 1.84
C ILE A 214 15.56 -19.91 1.49
N GLU A 215 15.49 -20.51 0.30
CA GLU A 215 14.34 -21.31 -0.14
C GLU A 215 14.15 -22.53 0.75
N PHE A 216 15.24 -23.16 1.16
CA PHE A 216 15.21 -24.24 2.13
C PHE A 216 14.64 -23.79 3.49
N VAL A 217 15.10 -22.65 4.03
CA VAL A 217 14.57 -22.09 5.30
C VAL A 217 13.08 -21.80 5.19
N ILE A 218 12.63 -21.23 4.08
CA ILE A 218 11.20 -20.97 3.82
C ILE A 218 10.39 -22.26 3.89
N GLU A 219 10.86 -23.34 3.25
CA GLU A 219 10.16 -24.63 3.26
C GLU A 219 10.16 -25.29 4.64
N GLU A 220 11.25 -25.21 5.41
CA GLU A 220 11.30 -25.73 6.78
C GLU A 220 10.35 -24.99 7.73
N LEU A 221 10.25 -23.67 7.60
CA LEU A 221 9.31 -22.88 8.38
C LEU A 221 7.85 -23.21 8.04
N LYS A 222 7.54 -23.43 6.75
CA LYS A 222 6.20 -23.89 6.32
C LYS A 222 5.84 -25.25 6.90
N LYS A 223 6.78 -26.19 6.94
CA LYS A 223 6.57 -27.51 7.55
C LYS A 223 6.28 -27.38 9.05
N SER A 224 7.05 -26.56 9.74
CA SER A 224 6.90 -26.33 11.18
C SER A 224 5.53 -25.72 11.52
N LYS A 225 5.08 -24.74 10.74
CA LYS A 225 3.75 -24.11 10.93
C LYS A 225 2.61 -25.12 10.74
N LYS A 226 2.68 -25.98 9.72
CA LYS A 226 1.69 -27.05 9.49
C LYS A 226 1.62 -28.06 10.64
N VAL A 227 2.74 -28.35 11.30
CA VAL A 227 2.76 -29.25 12.46
C VAL A 227 2.08 -28.59 13.66
N GLU A 228 2.33 -27.31 13.89
CA GLU A 228 1.73 -26.56 15.00
C GLU A 228 0.21 -26.38 14.82
N GLU A 229 -0.25 -26.06 13.61
CA GLU A 229 -1.68 -25.96 13.29
C GLU A 229 -2.42 -27.28 13.50
N ARG A 230 -1.80 -28.43 13.19
CA ARG A 230 -2.39 -29.74 13.48
C ARG A 230 -2.56 -29.97 14.97
N ARG A 231 -1.53 -29.65 15.76
CA ARG A 231 -1.58 -29.79 17.23
C ARG A 231 -2.66 -28.92 17.87
N GLN A 232 -2.90 -27.72 17.33
CA GLN A 232 -3.95 -26.83 17.83
C GLN A 232 -5.36 -27.30 17.47
N ASN A 233 -5.54 -28.03 16.36
CA ASN A 233 -6.83 -28.59 15.95
C ASN A 233 -7.16 -29.94 16.61
N ASP A 234 -6.17 -30.61 17.18
CA ASP A 234 -6.31 -31.87 17.91
C ASP A 234 -6.62 -31.67 19.43
N LEU A 235 -6.67 -30.41 19.89
CA LEU A 235 -6.99 -29.99 21.27
C LEU A 235 -8.40 -29.38 21.35
#